data_AF-A0A966IMV0-F1
#
_entry.id   AF-A0A966IMV0-F1
#
_cell.length_a   1.000
_cell.length_b   1.000
_cell.length_c   1.000
_cell.angle_alpha   90.00
_cell.angle_beta   90.00
_cell.angle_gamma   90.00
#
_symmetry.space_group_name_H-M   'P 1'
#
loop_
_entity.id
_entity.type
_entity.pdbx_description
1 polymer ?
#
loop_
_entity_poly.entity_id
_entity_poly.type
_entity_poly.pdbx_seq_one_letter_code
_entity_poly.pdbx_strand_id
1 'polypeptide(L)'
;KILTNTKFSSIHKTKAEGFEGDDFLNLVVAGESDLNFDDLNEKLKDIENESGRKRDVPKFSARTLDIDIVLQINEDEILYESDEIEKYSFVSEPLKEVL
;
A
#
# COMPACT_ATOMS: atom_id res chain seq x y z
N LYS A 1 -9.22 -11.62 -8.98
CA LYS A 1 -9.46 -10.31 -8.32
C LYS A 1 -8.75 -10.41 -6.98
N ILE A 2 -7.84 -9.50 -6.62
CA ILE A 2 -7.01 -9.64 -5.42
C ILE A 2 -7.83 -9.37 -4.15
N LEU A 3 -8.69 -8.35 -4.18
CA LEU A 3 -9.62 -8.02 -3.12
C LEU A 3 -11.08 -8.03 -3.58
N THR A 4 -11.98 -8.41 -2.68
CA THR A 4 -13.44 -8.25 -2.76
C THR A 4 -13.94 -7.30 -1.67
N ASN A 5 -15.20 -6.84 -1.77
CA ASN A 5 -15.83 -5.92 -0.80
C ASN A 5 -14.97 -4.69 -0.46
N THR A 6 -14.37 -4.10 -1.48
CA THR A 6 -13.32 -3.09 -1.32
C THR A 6 -13.87 -1.74 -0.83
N LYS A 7 -13.20 -1.15 0.15
CA LYS A 7 -13.30 0.26 0.54
C LYS A 7 -11.99 0.98 0.23
N PHE A 8 -12.09 2.27 -0.05
CA PHE A 8 -10.95 3.12 -0.37
C PHE A 8 -10.98 4.32 0.56
N SER A 9 -9.83 4.70 1.12
CA SER A 9 -9.67 5.99 1.78
C SER A 9 -9.70 7.11 0.75
N SER A 10 -9.80 8.34 1.22
CA SER A 10 -9.39 9.50 0.46
C SER A 10 -7.88 9.44 0.14
N ILE A 11 -7.45 10.24 -0.85
CA ILE A 11 -6.02 10.36 -1.21
C ILE A 11 -5.39 11.43 -0.33
N HIS A 12 -4.35 11.05 0.41
CA HIS A 12 -3.56 11.92 1.27
C HIS A 12 -2.29 12.35 0.55
N LYS A 13 -2.13 13.66 0.35
CA LYS A 13 -0.90 14.22 -0.23
C LYS A 13 0.05 14.60 0.90
N THR A 14 1.23 13.98 0.95
CA THR A 14 2.23 14.24 1.99
C THR A 14 3.57 14.62 1.38
N LYS A 15 4.39 15.37 2.12
CA LYS A 15 5.75 15.67 1.69
C LYS A 15 6.61 14.43 1.80
N ALA A 16 7.64 14.33 0.95
CA ALA A 16 8.69 13.34 1.14
C ALA A 16 9.32 13.47 2.53
N GLU A 17 9.25 12.41 3.34
CA GLU A 17 9.97 12.34 4.61
C GLU A 17 11.37 11.75 4.38
N GLY A 18 12.41 12.45 4.84
CA GLY A 18 13.81 11.97 4.80
C GLY A 18 14.63 12.35 3.57
N PHE A 19 14.06 13.02 2.55
CA PHE A 19 14.80 13.54 1.39
C PHE A 19 14.03 14.68 0.66
N GLU A 20 14.72 15.44 -0.20
CA GLU A 20 14.07 16.41 -1.10
C GLU A 20 13.49 15.68 -2.33
N GLY A 21 12.19 15.76 -2.52
CA GLY A 21 11.48 15.14 -3.64
C GLY A 21 10.06 15.69 -3.79
N ASP A 22 9.36 15.22 -4.82
CA ASP A 22 7.94 15.54 -5.03
C ASP A 22 7.08 14.99 -3.88
N ASP A 23 5.93 15.61 -3.67
CA ASP A 23 4.94 15.11 -2.71
C ASP A 23 4.46 13.71 -3.10
N PHE A 24 4.25 12.87 -2.10
CA PHE A 24 3.68 11.54 -2.23
C PHE A 24 2.15 11.58 -2.17
N LEU A 25 1.54 10.60 -2.84
CA LEU A 25 0.12 10.30 -2.73
C LEU A 25 -0.01 8.97 -1.98
N ASN A 26 -0.62 9.01 -0.80
CA ASN A 26 -0.86 7.85 0.05
C ASN A 26 -2.36 7.57 0.12
N LEU A 27 -2.75 6.30 0.04
CA LEU A 27 -4.13 5.84 0.19
C LEU A 27 -4.14 4.40 0.70
N VAL A 28 -5.20 4.02 1.40
CA VAL A 28 -5.40 2.63 1.86
C VAL A 28 -6.60 2.03 1.14
N VAL A 29 -6.44 0.77 0.73
CA VAL A 29 -7.53 -0.07 0.21
C VAL A 29 -7.74 -1.22 1.18
N ALA A 30 -8.95 -1.34 1.71
CA ALA A 30 -9.36 -2.47 2.55
C ALA A 30 -10.31 -3.38 1.77
N GLY A 31 -10.22 -4.69 1.98
CA GLY A 31 -11.10 -5.67 1.36
C GLY A 31 -10.81 -7.07 1.84
N GLU A 32 -11.60 -8.01 1.36
CA GLU A 32 -11.47 -9.44 1.64
C GLU A 32 -10.58 -10.12 0.59
N SER A 33 -9.78 -11.10 1.00
CA SER A 33 -8.90 -11.89 0.15
C SER A 33 -8.93 -13.35 0.58
N ASP A 34 -9.00 -14.27 -0.38
CA ASP A 34 -8.79 -15.71 -0.14
C ASP A 34 -7.31 -16.10 -0.11
N LEU A 35 -6.41 -15.15 -0.41
CA LEU A 35 -4.96 -15.37 -0.40
C LEU A 35 -4.42 -15.24 1.04
N ASN A 36 -3.48 -16.12 1.39
CA ASN A 36 -2.67 -15.92 2.59
C ASN A 36 -1.72 -14.73 2.43
N PHE A 37 -1.03 -14.35 3.51
CA PHE A 37 -0.13 -13.20 3.52
C PHE A 37 0.96 -13.27 2.44
N ASP A 38 1.62 -14.42 2.30
CA ASP A 38 2.73 -14.60 1.37
C ASP A 38 2.25 -14.51 -0.09
N ASP A 39 1.16 -15.20 -0.42
CA ASP A 39 0.57 -15.17 -1.76
C ASP A 39 0.05 -13.77 -2.12
N LEU A 40 -0.53 -13.05 -1.16
CA LEU A 40 -0.96 -11.66 -1.35
C LEU A 40 0.26 -10.76 -1.60
N ASN A 41 1.29 -10.87 -0.77
CA ASN A 41 2.52 -10.10 -0.90
C ASN A 41 3.22 -10.33 -2.25
N GLU A 42 3.29 -11.58 -2.73
CA GLU A 42 3.80 -11.88 -4.07
C GLU A 42 2.97 -11.19 -5.16
N LYS A 43 1.63 -11.21 -5.05
CA LYS A 43 0.76 -10.52 -6.01
C LYS A 43 0.93 -9.01 -6.00
N LEU A 44 1.13 -8.40 -4.84
CA LEU A 44 1.37 -6.96 -4.73
C LEU A 44 2.71 -6.58 -5.36
N LYS A 45 3.76 -7.34 -5.08
CA LYS A 45 5.08 -7.18 -5.73
C LYS A 45 5.02 -7.33 -7.24
N ASP A 46 4.21 -8.26 -7.75
CA ASP A 46 3.98 -8.39 -9.20
C ASP A 46 3.38 -7.10 -9.78
N ILE A 47 2.40 -6.49 -9.09
CA ILE A 47 1.79 -5.22 -9.51
C ILE A 47 2.82 -4.08 -9.49
N GLU A 48 3.61 -3.97 -8.42
CA GLU A 48 4.68 -2.97 -8.33
C GLU A 48 5.66 -3.12 -9.50
N ASN A 49 6.09 -4.36 -9.77
CA ASN A 49 6.97 -4.68 -10.88
C ASN A 49 6.35 -4.29 -12.23
N GLU A 50 5.06 -4.56 -12.44
CA GLU A 50 4.34 -4.17 -13.66
C GLU A 50 4.20 -2.65 -13.79
N SER A 51 3.94 -1.94 -12.70
CA SER A 51 3.80 -0.48 -12.67
C SER A 51 5.11 0.25 -12.99
N GLY A 52 6.25 -0.36 -12.65
CA GLY A 52 7.59 0.14 -12.94
C GLY A 52 8.18 -0.35 -14.28
N ARG A 53 7.51 -1.26 -14.99
CA ARG A 53 8.04 -1.86 -16.23
C ARG A 53 7.77 -0.99 -17.44
N LYS A 54 8.54 0.10 -17.58
CA LYS A 54 8.65 0.81 -18.86
C LYS A 54 9.93 0.34 -19.58
N ARG A 55 9.78 -0.52 -20.60
CA ARG A 55 10.90 -1.04 -21.42
C ARG A 55 11.69 0.04 -22.19
N ASP A 56 11.19 1.29 -22.22
CA ASP A 56 11.66 2.38 -23.08
C ASP A 56 12.04 3.69 -22.35
N VAL A 57 12.33 3.69 -21.04
CA VAL A 57 12.79 4.92 -20.34
C VAL A 57 14.16 4.78 -19.66
N PRO A 58 14.91 5.90 -19.54
CA PRO A 58 16.23 5.91 -18.93
C PRO A 58 16.20 5.41 -17.48
N LYS A 59 17.32 4.82 -17.07
CA LYS A 59 17.62 4.09 -15.82
C LYS A 59 17.29 4.77 -14.47
N PHE A 60 16.70 5.97 -14.46
CA PHE A 60 16.46 6.81 -13.29
C PHE A 60 15.04 7.42 -13.25
N SER A 61 14.01 6.70 -13.71
CA SER A 61 12.63 7.11 -13.40
C SER A 61 12.27 6.65 -11.99
N ALA A 62 11.80 7.57 -11.15
CA ALA A 62 11.27 7.27 -9.82
C ALA A 62 10.33 6.07 -9.89
N ARG A 63 10.52 5.08 -9.01
CA ARG A 63 9.55 4.00 -8.82
C ARG A 63 8.23 4.65 -8.44
N THR A 64 7.17 4.40 -9.20
CA THR A 64 5.94 5.21 -9.14
C THR A 64 4.84 4.64 -8.25
N LEU A 65 4.98 3.41 -7.77
CA LEU A 65 3.99 2.72 -6.95
C LEU A 65 4.69 1.77 -5.99
N ASP A 66 4.23 1.81 -4.75
CA ASP A 66 4.65 1.01 -3.60
C ASP A 66 3.36 0.54 -2.93
N ILE A 67 3.26 -0.74 -2.62
CA ILE A 67 2.05 -1.36 -2.07
C ILE A 67 2.43 -2.30 -0.93
N ASP A 68 2.32 -1.78 0.28
CA ASP A 68 2.55 -2.56 1.50
C ASP A 68 1.25 -3.09 2.10
N ILE A 69 1.33 -4.29 2.67
CA ILE A 69 0.30 -4.81 3.57
C ILE A 69 0.56 -4.15 4.92
N VAL A 70 -0.40 -3.37 5.42
CA VAL A 70 -0.26 -2.68 6.72
C VAL A 70 -1.02 -3.39 7.84
N LEU A 71 -2.12 -4.06 7.53
CA LEU A 71 -2.96 -4.76 8.49
C LEU A 71 -3.63 -5.97 7.81
N GLN A 72 -3.59 -7.12 8.47
CA GLN A 72 -4.37 -8.30 8.11
C GLN A 72 -5.11 -8.80 9.34
N ILE A 73 -6.42 -8.99 9.19
CA ILE A 73 -7.30 -9.51 10.24
C ILE A 73 -8.03 -10.74 9.73
N ASN A 74 -8.35 -11.66 10.63
CA ASN A 74 -9.27 -12.76 10.39
C ASN A 74 -10.31 -12.76 11.50
N GLU A 75 -11.57 -12.50 11.14
CA GLU A 75 -12.64 -12.20 12.10
C GLU A 75 -12.22 -11.05 13.04
N ASP A 76 -11.96 -11.35 14.31
CA ASP A 76 -11.51 -10.38 15.32
C ASP A 76 -10.03 -10.56 15.72
N GLU A 77 -9.29 -11.44 15.01
CA GLU A 77 -7.87 -11.71 15.27
C GLU A 77 -6.98 -10.92 14.31
N ILE A 78 -6.01 -10.17 14.86
CA ILE A 78 -4.96 -9.52 14.07
C ILE A 78 -3.92 -10.57 13.70
N LEU A 79 -3.84 -10.90 12.41
CA LEU A 79 -2.84 -11.82 11.86
C LEU A 79 -1.51 -11.12 11.57
N TYR A 80 -1.58 -9.85 11.17
CA TYR A 80 -0.41 -9.02 10.88
C TYR A 80 -0.75 -7.54 11.11
N GLU A 81 0.16 -6.80 11.73
CA GLU A 81 0.10 -5.35 11.89
C GLU A 81 1.50 -4.78 11.65
N SER A 82 1.60 -3.82 10.74
CA SER A 82 2.86 -3.12 10.47
C SER A 82 3.09 -2.02 11.50
N ASP A 83 4.29 -1.94 12.05
CA ASP A 83 4.72 -0.84 12.92
C ASP A 83 4.55 0.55 12.26
N GLU A 84 4.47 0.61 10.92
CA GLU A 84 4.30 1.85 10.18
C GLU A 84 2.99 2.57 10.49
N ILE A 85 1.97 1.83 10.92
CA ILE A 85 0.70 2.40 11.37
C ILE A 85 0.96 3.36 12.55
N GLU A 86 1.82 2.98 13.49
CA GLU A 86 2.16 3.84 14.63
C GLU A 86 3.16 4.94 14.26
N LYS A 87 4.11 4.64 13.37
CA LYS A 87 5.22 5.54 13.03
C LYS A 87 4.82 6.67 12.08
N TYR A 88 3.88 6.42 11.16
CA TYR A 88 3.61 7.32 10.04
C TYR A 88 2.13 7.70 9.94
N SER A 89 1.86 9.01 10.03
CA SER A 89 0.50 9.54 9.91
C SER A 89 -0.09 9.33 8.50
N PHE A 90 0.75 9.33 7.47
CA PHE A 90 0.32 9.04 6.10
C PHE A 90 -0.12 7.58 5.88
N VAL A 91 0.10 6.70 6.86
CA VAL A 91 -0.45 5.33 6.91
C VAL A 91 -1.68 5.28 7.82
N SER A 92 -1.57 5.78 9.06
CA SER A 92 -2.67 5.67 10.04
C SER A 92 -3.89 6.54 9.73
N GLU A 93 -3.72 7.73 9.16
CA GLU A 93 -4.86 8.60 8.82
C GLU A 93 -5.76 7.99 7.72
N PRO A 94 -5.24 7.55 6.55
CA PRO A 94 -6.08 6.88 5.56
C PRO A 94 -6.63 5.53 6.06
N LEU A 95 -5.90 4.79 6.91
CA LEU A 95 -6.38 3.53 7.47
C LEU A 95 -7.67 3.71 8.31
N LYS A 96 -7.75 4.78 9.12
CA LYS A 96 -8.94 5.10 9.94
C LYS A 96 -10.20 5.34 9.11
N GLU A 97 -10.07 5.69 7.83
CA GLU A 97 -11.23 5.95 6.97
C GLU A 97 -11.89 4.66 6.44
N VAL A 98 -11.18 3.53 6.47
CA VAL A 98 -11.62 2.26 5.86
C VAL A 98 -11.92 1.16 6.87
N LEU A 99 -11.39 1.27 8.09
CA LEU A 99 -11.82 0.47 9.25
C LEU A 99 -13.26 0.83 9.63
#